data_AF-A0A847FD17-F1
#
_entry.id   AF-A0A847FD17-F1
#
_cell.length_a   1.000
_cell.length_b   1.000
_cell.length_c   1.000
_cell.angle_alpha   90.00
_cell.angle_beta   90.00
_cell.angle_gamma   90.00
#
_symmetry.space_group_name_H-M   'P 1'
#
loop_
_entity.id
_entity.type
_entity.pdbx_description
1 polymer ?
#
loop_
_entity_poly.entity_id
_entity_poly.type
_entity_poly.pdbx_seq_one_letter_code
_entity_poly.pdbx_strand_id
1 'polypeptide(L)'
;MKTRKIARKIISCLVLINFLSYGIPLYAQEPSDGDLSAEVNTLRIKVNKLEETVAGQAELIAQQKKVLEKIAEVVPEVKAMLAPPEPKTMIKKFVVSGARLFSAQELEKVLVKYQNKELSMSDLKKAADDITALYRKKGYLVSLAYLPPQEISNNTVEFNVVEGRVGEITVEKPKHSKPEVIRRRFLVEKGQILNSARIESSLKQINKQPDRTVRAVLSPGATPETSDILLKVENERSPHHFSAELNNRGTRYTSLNRWGLGYRNTNLLGNDDILSLRFIANSKTEVYSGSAVYDMPVSRYNTRAGVYAAYSKADIGGQFAIPGLSPTGHAELWGLYVSHPWLEKEFVDEDSGSSLSLTSNLTAGFDSLSVYNKIMGDETAHDELRILKAGINFEEKDNLGRTGLTGEAHFAIPEFLGSMEKHDESASRIDAGGEFQKYTGSISRVTRLPGSMWLVNSFKGQYTPFALVSGAQMTLGGADSVRGFQENEYLADYGWINTVELRMPPFLLPSILKVPFDKKHTRIIDAVQVVGFIDAGKGYVNKQVGEDNEKLLVGAGFGFRFDLYEHLRARIDFGFPLGKEKPSDDANSRVHFGMQYDW
;
A
#
# COMPACT_ATOMS: atom_id res chain seq x y z
N MET A 1 -14.30 37.87 24.61
CA MET A 1 -13.13 38.77 24.65
C MET A 1 -11.84 37.96 24.82
N LYS A 2 -11.41 37.23 23.78
CA LYS A 2 -10.17 36.44 23.72
C LYS A 2 -9.81 36.26 22.23
N THR A 3 -9.45 37.36 21.58
CA THR A 3 -9.16 37.41 20.12
C THR A 3 -8.19 38.56 19.79
N ARG A 4 -7.15 38.75 20.60
CA ARG A 4 -6.11 39.78 20.33
C ARG A 4 -4.65 39.38 20.66
N LYS A 5 -4.35 38.09 20.87
CA LYS A 5 -2.97 37.62 21.14
C LYS A 5 -2.30 36.80 20.03
N ILE A 6 -2.96 36.58 18.89
CA ILE A 6 -2.38 35.85 17.75
C ILE A 6 -2.05 36.78 16.56
N ALA A 7 -2.64 37.97 16.50
CA ALA A 7 -2.46 38.94 15.42
C ALA A 7 -1.24 39.88 15.55
N ARG A 8 -0.31 39.63 16.49
CA ARG A 8 0.93 40.44 16.66
C ARG A 8 2.23 39.70 16.36
N LYS A 9 2.17 38.43 15.95
CA LYS A 9 3.34 37.66 15.48
C LYS A 9 3.44 37.55 13.95
N ILE A 10 2.52 38.19 13.21
CA ILE A 10 2.38 38.07 11.75
C ILE A 10 2.90 39.31 10.98
N ILE A 11 3.38 40.36 11.67
CA ILE A 11 3.98 41.54 11.00
C ILE A 11 5.34 41.82 11.65
N SER A 12 6.36 41.01 11.33
CA SER A 12 7.78 41.32 11.59
C SER A 12 8.80 40.44 10.82
N CYS A 13 8.38 39.57 9.89
CA CYS A 13 9.33 38.75 9.11
C CYS A 13 9.25 39.02 7.61
N LEU A 14 9.29 40.30 7.23
CA LEU A 14 9.50 40.74 5.86
C LEU A 14 10.43 41.95 5.89
N VAL A 15 11.72 41.72 6.17
CA VAL A 15 12.90 42.36 5.55
C VAL A 15 14.11 41.53 6.01
N LEU A 16 14.54 40.59 5.17
CA LEU A 16 15.87 40.00 5.24
C LEU A 16 16.31 39.83 3.79
N ILE A 17 17.12 40.77 3.32
CA ILE A 17 18.18 40.66 2.30
C ILE A 17 18.67 42.09 2.07
N ASN A 18 19.71 42.49 2.80
CA ASN A 18 21.03 42.78 2.23
C ASN A 18 21.95 43.49 3.23
N PHE A 19 23.24 43.19 3.07
CA PHE A 19 24.42 43.81 3.67
C PHE A 19 24.82 43.39 5.09
N LEU A 20 25.69 42.36 5.11
CA LEU A 20 26.90 42.36 5.94
C LEU A 20 27.60 43.73 5.85
N SER A 21 27.90 44.30 7.02
CA SER A 21 29.17 44.95 7.41
C SER A 21 28.94 46.16 8.32
N TYR A 22 29.67 46.16 9.46
CA TYR A 22 29.82 47.22 10.48
C TYR A 22 28.52 47.64 11.21
N GLY A 23 28.39 47.69 12.53
CA GLY A 23 29.32 47.84 13.64
C GLY A 23 28.55 48.69 14.65
N ILE A 24 28.03 48.11 15.74
CA ILE A 24 27.35 48.85 16.82
C ILE A 24 28.21 48.73 18.09
N PRO A 25 28.45 49.83 18.81
CA PRO A 25 29.43 49.88 19.87
C PRO A 25 28.91 49.36 21.20
N LEU A 26 29.90 48.98 22.02
CA LEU A 26 29.86 48.57 23.42
C LEU A 26 28.98 49.45 24.31
N TYR A 27 28.38 48.80 25.32
CA TYR A 27 28.55 49.21 26.72
C TYR A 27 28.42 47.99 27.63
N ALA A 28 29.54 47.44 28.06
CA ALA A 28 29.68 46.69 29.29
C ALA A 28 31.17 46.69 29.68
N GLN A 29 31.43 46.98 30.95
CA GLN A 29 32.72 47.26 31.57
C GLN A 29 33.84 46.28 31.18
N GLU A 30 35.01 46.83 30.83
CA GLU A 30 36.26 46.09 30.64
C GLU A 30 36.69 45.41 31.96
N PRO A 31 36.83 44.08 32.00
CA PRO A 31 37.86 43.43 32.80
C PRO A 31 39.17 43.43 32.00
N SER A 32 40.30 43.54 32.69
CA SER A 32 41.63 43.60 32.08
C SER A 32 41.89 42.46 31.08
N ASP A 33 42.03 42.80 29.79
CA ASP A 33 42.27 41.90 28.64
C ASP A 33 43.54 41.04 28.74
N GLY A 34 44.41 41.30 29.72
CA GLY A 34 45.67 40.57 29.90
C GLY A 34 45.52 39.14 30.41
N ASP A 35 44.47 38.83 31.18
CA ASP A 35 44.38 37.56 31.93
C ASP A 35 43.52 36.50 31.20
N LEU A 36 42.40 36.92 30.60
CA LEU A 36 41.47 36.02 29.90
C LEU A 36 42.06 35.42 28.61
N SER A 37 42.88 36.15 27.86
CA SER A 37 43.50 35.62 26.63
C SER A 37 44.55 34.55 26.91
N ALA A 38 45.28 34.69 28.03
CA ALA A 38 46.25 33.71 28.49
C ALA A 38 45.56 32.44 29.00
N GLU A 39 44.44 32.60 29.70
CA GLU A 39 43.63 31.49 30.22
C GLU A 39 42.93 30.70 29.08
N VAL A 40 42.42 31.40 28.06
CA VAL A 40 41.86 30.77 26.86
C VAL A 40 42.94 30.03 26.05
N ASN A 41 44.14 30.60 25.90
CA ASN A 41 45.23 29.91 25.21
C ASN A 41 45.72 28.68 25.98
N THR A 42 45.80 28.74 27.31
CA THR A 42 46.16 27.57 28.13
C THR A 42 45.10 26.48 28.08
N LEU A 43 43.81 26.85 28.08
CA LEU A 43 42.72 25.90 27.88
C LEU A 43 42.75 25.28 26.49
N ARG A 44 43.04 26.06 25.44
CA ARG A 44 43.17 25.56 24.06
C ARG A 44 44.32 24.56 23.92
N ILE A 45 45.46 24.82 24.55
CA ILE A 45 46.60 23.88 24.59
C ILE A 45 46.20 22.59 25.34
N LYS A 46 45.47 22.70 26.45
CA LYS A 46 44.97 21.53 27.19
C LYS A 46 43.98 20.70 26.37
N VAL A 47 43.06 21.35 25.65
CA VAL A 47 42.08 20.68 24.78
C VAL A 47 42.78 19.96 23.64
N ASN A 48 43.71 20.61 22.93
CA ASN A 48 44.48 19.95 21.86
C ASN A 48 45.27 18.74 22.38
N LYS A 49 45.86 18.85 23.57
CA LYS A 49 46.59 17.74 24.21
C LYS A 49 45.66 16.59 24.63
N LEU A 50 44.44 16.91 25.05
CA LEU A 50 43.41 15.90 25.34
C LEU A 50 42.92 15.23 24.05
N GLU A 51 42.73 15.99 22.96
CA GLU A 51 42.34 15.45 21.66
C GLU A 51 43.41 14.50 21.10
N GLU A 52 44.70 14.85 21.20
CA GLU A 52 45.81 13.94 20.85
C GLU A 52 45.81 12.68 21.72
N THR A 53 45.55 12.83 23.03
CA THR A 53 45.50 11.68 23.96
C THR A 53 44.33 10.75 23.62
N VAL A 54 43.16 11.29 23.31
CA VAL A 54 41.98 10.52 22.90
C VAL A 54 42.20 9.85 21.55
N ALA A 55 42.83 10.53 20.59
CA ALA A 55 43.20 9.95 19.31
C ALA A 55 44.18 8.77 19.48
N GLY A 56 45.21 8.93 20.31
CA GLY A 56 46.15 7.85 20.64
C GLY A 56 45.48 6.67 21.36
N GLN A 57 44.52 6.94 22.26
CA GLN A 57 43.73 5.88 22.91
C GLN A 57 42.81 5.15 21.92
N ALA A 58 42.17 5.87 20.99
CA ALA A 58 41.32 5.27 19.97
C ALA A 58 42.13 4.37 19.03
N GLU A 59 43.34 4.78 18.67
CA GLU A 59 44.26 3.98 17.85
C GLU A 59 44.74 2.73 18.60
N LEU A 60 45.04 2.85 19.90
CA LEU A 60 45.37 1.72 20.77
C LEU A 60 44.21 0.72 20.90
N ILE A 61 42.98 1.21 21.07
CA ILE A 61 41.77 0.37 21.12
C ILE A 61 41.56 -0.33 19.78
N ALA A 62 41.76 0.35 18.65
CA ALA A 62 41.66 -0.25 17.33
C ALA A 62 42.71 -1.35 17.12
N GLN A 63 43.96 -1.13 17.56
CA GLN A 63 45.00 -2.16 17.56
C GLN A 63 44.64 -3.34 18.47
N GLN A 64 44.17 -3.08 19.70
CA GLN A 64 43.73 -4.13 20.63
C GLN A 64 42.57 -4.93 20.06
N LYS A 65 41.61 -4.28 19.40
CA LYS A 65 40.47 -4.95 18.75
C LYS A 65 40.93 -5.83 17.58
N LYS A 66 41.87 -5.35 16.77
CA LYS A 66 42.48 -6.13 15.67
C LYS A 66 43.28 -7.33 16.20
N VAL A 67 43.95 -7.18 17.34
CA VAL A 67 44.62 -8.30 18.03
C VAL A 67 43.61 -9.28 18.61
N LEU A 68 42.53 -8.79 19.23
CA LEU A 68 41.42 -9.61 19.75
C LEU A 68 40.71 -10.40 18.65
N GLU A 69 40.46 -9.80 17.49
CA GLU A 69 39.88 -10.50 16.32
C GLU A 69 40.83 -11.60 15.84
N LYS A 70 42.13 -11.31 15.75
CA LYS A 70 43.16 -12.29 15.36
C LYS A 70 43.30 -13.42 16.40
N ILE A 71 43.19 -13.11 17.68
CA ILE A 71 43.17 -14.11 18.76
C ILE A 71 41.87 -14.92 18.70
N ALA A 72 40.72 -14.29 18.41
CA ALA A 72 39.44 -14.98 18.28
C ALA A 72 39.38 -15.95 17.08
N GLU A 73 40.13 -15.66 16.00
CA GLU A 73 40.32 -16.60 14.89
C GLU A 73 41.24 -17.78 15.26
N VAL A 74 42.32 -17.54 16.02
CA VAL A 74 43.36 -18.54 16.30
C VAL A 74 43.02 -19.44 17.52
N VAL A 75 42.31 -18.91 18.52
CA VAL A 75 41.98 -19.65 19.76
C VAL A 75 41.14 -20.92 19.51
N PRO A 76 40.10 -20.93 18.66
CA PRO A 76 39.37 -22.16 18.32
C PRO A 76 40.26 -23.21 17.67
N GLU A 77 41.19 -22.78 16.81
CA GLU A 77 42.09 -23.63 16.05
C GLU A 77 43.14 -24.30 16.95
N VAL A 78 43.74 -23.52 17.86
CA VAL A 78 44.70 -24.02 18.86
C VAL A 78 44.03 -24.91 19.91
N LYS A 79 42.79 -24.59 20.31
CA LYS A 79 42.00 -25.41 21.25
C LYS A 79 41.59 -26.75 20.62
N ALA A 80 41.36 -26.79 19.31
CA ALA A 80 41.14 -28.03 18.55
C ALA A 80 42.43 -28.86 18.39
N MET A 81 43.59 -28.21 18.24
CA MET A 81 44.91 -28.88 18.16
C MET A 81 45.38 -29.49 19.49
N LEU A 82 44.94 -28.96 20.64
CA LEU A 82 45.33 -29.41 21.98
C LEU A 82 44.33 -30.40 22.61
N ALA A 83 43.20 -30.68 21.96
CA ALA A 83 42.27 -31.70 22.42
C ALA A 83 42.84 -33.10 22.15
N PRO A 84 42.76 -34.06 23.10
CA PRO A 84 43.09 -35.45 22.81
C PRO A 84 42.29 -35.94 21.60
N PRO A 85 42.88 -36.73 20.68
CA PRO A 85 42.15 -37.22 19.52
C PRO A 85 40.91 -38.00 19.98
N GLU A 86 39.72 -37.52 19.59
CA GLU A 86 38.48 -38.20 19.91
C GLU A 86 38.53 -39.63 19.34
N PRO A 87 38.14 -40.66 20.11
CA PRO A 87 38.08 -42.02 19.58
C PRO A 87 37.12 -42.05 18.39
N LYS A 88 37.59 -42.63 17.29
CA LYS A 88 36.84 -42.74 16.04
C LYS A 88 36.35 -44.17 15.84
N THR A 89 35.14 -44.30 15.32
CA THR A 89 34.53 -45.59 15.02
C THR A 89 34.11 -45.63 13.55
N MET A 90 34.38 -46.74 12.87
CA MET A 90 33.94 -46.95 11.49
C MET A 90 32.41 -47.04 11.44
N ILE A 91 31.77 -46.17 10.66
CA ILE A 91 30.32 -46.18 10.47
C ILE A 91 29.98 -46.50 9.01
N LYS A 92 29.15 -47.52 8.81
CA LYS A 92 28.70 -47.97 7.48
C LYS A 92 27.25 -47.63 7.20
N LYS A 93 26.40 -47.65 8.25
CA LYS A 93 24.95 -47.50 8.10
C LYS A 93 24.40 -46.49 9.10
N PHE A 94 23.44 -45.70 8.64
CA PHE A 94 22.65 -44.82 9.50
C PHE A 94 21.19 -45.25 9.49
N VAL A 95 20.55 -45.17 10.64
CA VAL A 95 19.11 -45.34 10.81
C VAL A 95 18.57 -44.05 11.40
N VAL A 96 17.46 -43.54 10.85
CA VAL A 96 16.80 -42.35 11.40
C VAL A 96 15.38 -42.73 11.80
N SER A 97 15.10 -42.63 13.10
CA SER A 97 13.83 -42.96 13.72
C SER A 97 13.07 -41.67 14.09
N GLY A 98 11.73 -41.71 14.03
CA GLY A 98 10.88 -40.58 14.38
C GLY A 98 10.65 -39.54 13.26
N ALA A 99 11.39 -39.60 12.16
CA ALA A 99 11.18 -38.74 11.00
C ALA A 99 10.00 -39.20 10.15
N ARG A 100 8.88 -38.45 10.18
CA ARG A 100 7.67 -38.72 9.39
C ARG A 100 7.49 -37.73 8.23
N LEU A 101 8.12 -36.55 8.34
CA LEU A 101 8.04 -35.49 7.34
C LEU A 101 8.92 -35.69 6.12
N PHE A 102 10.02 -36.43 6.27
CA PHE A 102 10.98 -36.70 5.19
C PHE A 102 11.05 -38.19 4.90
N SER A 103 11.21 -38.51 3.62
CA SER A 103 11.47 -39.87 3.20
C SER A 103 12.88 -40.32 3.63
N ALA A 104 13.07 -41.63 3.79
CA ALA A 104 14.38 -42.20 4.09
C ALA A 104 15.45 -41.77 3.05
N GLN A 105 15.07 -41.64 1.78
CA GLN A 105 15.95 -41.22 0.68
C GLN A 105 16.43 -39.77 0.84
N GLU A 106 15.58 -38.86 1.33
CA GLU A 106 15.96 -37.46 1.57
C GLU A 106 16.94 -37.34 2.73
N LEU A 107 16.73 -38.11 3.80
CA LEU A 107 17.63 -38.16 4.95
C LEU A 107 18.96 -38.82 4.60
N GLU A 108 18.92 -39.87 3.78
CA GLU A 108 20.13 -40.56 3.32
C GLU A 108 21.02 -39.65 2.47
N LYS A 109 20.45 -38.79 1.63
CA LYS A 109 21.21 -37.76 0.87
C LYS A 109 21.99 -36.81 1.77
N VAL A 110 21.48 -36.50 2.95
CA VAL A 110 22.20 -35.66 3.94
C VAL A 110 23.34 -36.44 4.58
N LEU A 111 23.11 -37.73 4.87
CA LEU A 111 24.03 -38.58 5.61
C LEU A 111 25.10 -39.27 4.76
N VAL A 112 24.94 -39.30 3.43
CA VAL A 112 25.88 -39.99 2.52
C VAL A 112 27.33 -39.50 2.68
N LYS A 113 27.54 -38.22 3.00
CA LYS A 113 28.87 -37.64 3.24
C LYS A 113 29.57 -38.19 4.48
N TYR A 114 28.84 -38.86 5.36
CA TYR A 114 29.33 -39.49 6.60
C TYR A 114 29.43 -41.03 6.49
N GLN A 115 28.89 -41.65 5.45
CA GLN A 115 28.91 -43.11 5.30
C GLN A 115 30.31 -43.63 4.94
N ASN A 116 30.64 -44.82 5.43
CA ASN A 116 31.91 -45.53 5.20
C ASN A 116 33.15 -44.74 5.65
N LYS A 117 33.03 -44.02 6.78
CA LYS A 117 34.10 -43.21 7.37
C LYS A 117 34.29 -43.54 8.85
N GLU A 118 35.49 -43.30 9.35
CA GLU A 118 35.76 -43.27 10.78
C GLU A 118 35.31 -41.91 11.34
N LEU A 119 34.24 -41.93 12.13
CA LEU A 119 33.62 -40.74 12.69
C LEU A 119 33.87 -40.67 14.19
N SER A 120 34.13 -39.47 14.69
CA SER A 120 34.15 -39.20 16.12
C SER A 120 32.76 -38.82 16.65
N MET A 121 32.64 -38.65 17.97
CA MET A 121 31.40 -38.17 18.59
C MET A 121 31.01 -36.78 18.09
N SER A 122 31.98 -35.89 17.85
CA SER A 122 31.69 -34.57 17.28
C SER A 122 31.21 -34.65 15.82
N ASP A 123 31.73 -35.59 15.02
CA ASP A 123 31.24 -35.82 13.66
C ASP A 123 29.80 -36.36 13.64
N LEU A 124 29.45 -37.27 14.55
CA LEU A 124 28.08 -37.77 14.67
C LEU A 124 27.09 -36.68 15.13
N LYS A 125 27.53 -35.78 16.01
CA LYS A 125 26.75 -34.59 16.38
C LYS A 125 26.53 -33.66 15.18
N LYS A 126 27.57 -33.42 14.37
CA LYS A 126 27.43 -32.66 13.11
C LYS A 126 26.46 -33.32 12.14
N ALA A 127 26.46 -34.65 12.04
CA ALA A 127 25.48 -35.38 11.23
C ALA A 127 24.03 -35.17 11.72
N ALA A 128 23.80 -35.19 13.04
CA ALA A 128 22.51 -34.82 13.62
C ALA A 128 22.13 -33.34 13.36
N ASP A 129 23.11 -32.42 13.47
CA ASP A 129 22.91 -31.00 13.16
C ASP A 129 22.55 -30.79 11.68
N ASP A 130 23.14 -31.56 10.75
CA ASP A 130 22.80 -31.51 9.33
C ASP A 130 21.38 -32.02 9.03
N ILE A 131 20.94 -33.09 9.72
CA ILE A 131 19.53 -33.52 9.66
C ILE A 131 18.63 -32.39 10.18
N THR A 132 18.99 -31.79 11.32
CA THR A 132 18.26 -30.65 11.89
C THR A 132 18.24 -29.45 10.94
N ALA A 133 19.34 -29.19 10.22
CA ALA A 133 19.45 -28.14 9.22
C ALA A 133 18.52 -28.38 8.02
N LEU A 134 18.34 -29.64 7.57
CA LEU A 134 17.34 -30.00 6.56
C LEU A 134 15.93 -29.63 7.02
N TYR A 135 15.56 -29.99 8.25
CA TYR A 135 14.27 -29.63 8.84
C TYR A 135 14.07 -28.10 8.89
N ARG A 136 15.06 -27.37 9.41
CA ARG A 136 15.02 -25.89 9.49
C ARG A 136 14.90 -25.24 8.12
N LYS A 137 15.65 -25.72 7.12
CA LYS A 137 15.58 -25.22 5.73
C LYS A 137 14.18 -25.38 5.11
N LYS A 138 13.40 -26.35 5.58
CA LYS A 138 12.02 -26.59 5.15
C LYS A 138 10.97 -25.92 6.05
N GLY A 139 11.41 -25.09 7.01
CA GLY A 139 10.55 -24.30 7.89
C GLY A 139 10.15 -24.99 9.20
N TYR A 140 10.71 -26.16 9.53
CA TYR A 140 10.43 -26.87 10.78
C TYR A 140 11.40 -26.43 11.89
N LEU A 141 11.19 -25.21 12.39
CA LEU A 141 12.15 -24.50 13.27
C LEU A 141 12.43 -25.19 14.61
N VAL A 142 11.42 -25.89 15.15
CA VAL A 142 11.45 -26.52 16.48
C VAL A 142 11.64 -28.03 16.41
N SER A 143 11.92 -28.57 15.22
CA SER A 143 12.30 -29.98 15.07
C SER A 143 13.79 -30.15 15.33
N LEU A 144 14.15 -31.24 16.01
CA LEU A 144 15.53 -31.54 16.39
C LEU A 144 15.83 -33.01 16.11
N ALA A 145 16.93 -33.25 15.40
CA ALA A 145 17.56 -34.56 15.36
C ALA A 145 18.66 -34.62 16.43
N TYR A 146 18.71 -35.72 17.17
CA TYR A 146 19.75 -35.95 18.18
C TYR A 146 20.23 -37.39 18.14
N LEU A 147 21.43 -37.60 18.69
CA LEU A 147 22.03 -38.91 18.87
C LEU A 147 21.66 -39.43 20.27
N PRO A 148 20.77 -40.41 20.41
CA PRO A 148 20.47 -41.02 21.71
C PRO A 148 21.68 -41.82 22.22
N PRO A 149 21.81 -42.01 23.55
CA PRO A 149 22.79 -42.94 24.12
C PRO A 149 22.59 -44.35 23.57
N GLN A 150 23.61 -44.90 22.91
CA GLN A 150 23.57 -46.21 22.28
C GLN A 150 24.97 -46.82 22.17
N GLU A 151 25.04 -48.14 22.05
CA GLU A 151 26.27 -48.84 21.65
C GLU A 151 26.30 -49.01 20.13
N ILE A 152 27.42 -48.66 19.50
CA ILE A 152 27.58 -48.80 18.05
C ILE A 152 27.89 -50.26 17.74
N SER A 153 26.85 -51.02 17.40
CA SER A 153 26.96 -52.42 16.95
C SER A 153 26.85 -52.49 15.42
N ASN A 154 27.62 -53.38 14.79
CA ASN A 154 27.61 -53.59 13.33
C ASN A 154 27.87 -52.31 12.50
N ASN A 155 28.67 -51.37 13.01
CA ASN A 155 28.97 -50.09 12.35
C ASN A 155 27.70 -49.30 11.96
N THR A 156 26.62 -49.44 12.76
CA THR A 156 25.33 -48.77 12.55
C THR A 156 25.09 -47.76 13.66
N VAL A 157 24.64 -46.56 13.28
CA VAL A 157 24.25 -45.49 14.21
C VAL A 157 22.80 -45.11 13.98
N GLU A 158 22.03 -45.00 15.07
CA GLU A 158 20.64 -44.53 15.06
C GLU A 158 20.54 -43.06 15.50
N PHE A 159 19.84 -42.25 14.73
CA PHE A 159 19.44 -40.90 15.09
C PHE A 159 17.94 -40.85 15.38
N ASN A 160 17.56 -40.11 16.42
CA ASN A 160 16.16 -39.83 16.73
C ASN A 160 15.80 -38.42 16.29
N VAL A 161 14.64 -38.27 15.64
CA VAL A 161 14.09 -36.98 15.28
C VAL A 161 12.81 -36.71 16.06
N VAL A 162 12.78 -35.55 16.71
CA VAL A 162 11.60 -35.00 17.37
C VAL A 162 11.02 -33.93 16.45
N GLU A 163 9.83 -34.22 15.91
CA GLU A 163 9.09 -33.27 15.09
C GLU A 163 8.21 -32.39 15.99
N GLY A 164 8.71 -31.19 16.30
CA GLY A 164 8.07 -30.32 17.27
C GLY A 164 6.66 -29.89 16.84
N ARG A 165 5.72 -29.98 17.80
CA ARG A 165 4.30 -29.68 17.59
C ARG A 165 3.91 -28.35 18.22
N VAL A 166 2.83 -27.80 17.71
CA VAL A 166 2.21 -26.60 18.27
C VAL A 166 1.54 -26.97 19.59
N GLY A 167 1.95 -26.32 20.67
CA GLY A 167 1.33 -26.40 21.99
C GLY A 167 0.13 -25.47 22.11
N GLU A 168 0.06 -24.71 23.20
CA GLU A 168 -0.96 -23.70 23.41
C GLU A 168 -0.77 -22.48 22.50
N ILE A 169 -1.88 -21.90 22.05
CA ILE A 169 -1.87 -20.67 21.26
C ILE A 169 -2.64 -19.62 22.03
N THR A 170 -1.94 -18.58 22.47
CA THR A 170 -2.49 -17.49 23.25
C THR A 170 -2.40 -16.17 22.49
N VAL A 171 -3.30 -15.23 22.79
CA VAL A 171 -3.32 -13.90 22.18
C VAL A 171 -3.19 -12.87 23.28
N GLU A 172 -2.23 -11.96 23.14
CA GLU A 172 -2.12 -10.80 24.01
C GLU A 172 -3.35 -9.91 23.85
N LYS A 173 -3.95 -9.48 24.97
CA LYS A 173 -5.19 -8.70 24.95
C LYS A 173 -4.99 -7.38 24.17
N PRO A 174 -5.69 -7.18 23.02
CA PRO A 174 -5.62 -5.93 22.27
C PRO A 174 -6.37 -4.80 23.00
N LYS A 175 -6.10 -3.56 22.61
CA LYS A 175 -6.81 -2.35 23.04
C LYS A 175 -8.13 -2.14 22.30
N HIS A 176 -8.16 -2.38 20.98
CA HIS A 176 -9.32 -2.09 20.13
C HIS A 176 -9.94 -3.35 19.49
N SER A 177 -9.12 -4.36 19.20
CA SER A 177 -9.54 -5.63 18.60
C SER A 177 -9.97 -6.66 19.64
N LYS A 178 -10.74 -7.65 19.19
CA LYS A 178 -11.07 -8.84 19.99
C LYS A 178 -9.98 -9.91 19.85
N PRO A 179 -9.48 -10.51 20.95
CA PRO A 179 -8.49 -11.59 20.89
C PRO A 179 -8.95 -12.76 20.01
N GLU A 180 -10.24 -13.09 20.04
CA GLU A 180 -10.84 -14.19 19.29
C GLU A 180 -10.77 -13.97 17.78
N VAL A 181 -10.78 -12.71 17.33
CA VAL A 181 -10.69 -12.36 15.91
C VAL A 181 -9.28 -12.60 15.38
N ILE A 182 -8.27 -12.24 16.17
CA ILE A 182 -6.86 -12.53 15.86
C ILE A 182 -6.65 -14.05 15.86
N ARG A 183 -7.13 -14.76 16.89
CA ARG A 183 -7.01 -16.22 16.98
C ARG A 183 -7.70 -16.95 15.82
N ARG A 184 -8.89 -16.52 15.41
CA ARG A 184 -9.66 -17.12 14.31
C ARG A 184 -8.97 -16.99 12.96
N ARG A 185 -8.23 -15.89 12.74
CA ARG A 185 -7.45 -15.66 11.52
C ARG A 185 -6.10 -16.38 11.51
N PHE A 186 -5.63 -16.84 12.66
CA PHE A 186 -4.42 -17.65 12.75
C PHE A 186 -4.72 -19.10 12.35
N LEU A 187 -4.22 -19.53 11.19
CA LEU A 187 -4.60 -20.81 10.57
C LEU A 187 -3.89 -22.03 11.19
N VAL A 188 -2.93 -21.80 12.07
CA VAL A 188 -2.19 -22.83 12.79
C VAL A 188 -3.01 -23.32 13.98
N GLU A 189 -3.12 -24.63 14.13
CA GLU A 189 -3.89 -25.27 15.20
C GLU A 189 -2.98 -26.07 16.15
N LYS A 190 -3.42 -26.21 17.40
CA LYS A 190 -2.76 -27.04 18.43
C LYS A 190 -2.59 -28.48 17.94
N GLY A 191 -1.45 -29.08 18.27
CA GLY A 191 -1.08 -30.46 17.93
C GLY A 191 -0.55 -30.67 16.51
N GLN A 192 -0.68 -29.67 15.62
CA GLN A 192 -0.06 -29.70 14.29
C GLN A 192 1.46 -29.63 14.41
N ILE A 193 2.18 -30.17 13.42
CA ILE A 193 3.62 -29.95 13.31
C ILE A 193 3.85 -28.47 13.04
N LEU A 194 4.73 -27.84 13.83
CA LEU A 194 5.04 -26.43 13.71
C LEU A 194 5.85 -26.18 12.43
N ASN A 195 5.35 -25.29 11.59
CA ASN A 195 6.01 -24.86 10.36
C ASN A 195 5.96 -23.33 10.22
N SER A 196 7.11 -22.71 9.98
CA SER A 196 7.26 -21.25 9.92
C SER A 196 6.45 -20.63 8.79
N ALA A 197 6.42 -21.24 7.61
CA ALA A 197 5.70 -20.68 6.45
C ALA A 197 4.19 -20.52 6.73
N ARG A 198 3.58 -21.45 7.49
CA ARG A 198 2.17 -21.34 7.92
C ARG A 198 1.96 -20.23 8.95
N ILE A 199 2.89 -20.05 9.88
CA ILE A 199 2.86 -18.96 10.86
C ILE A 199 2.98 -17.62 10.13
N GLU A 200 3.98 -17.47 9.26
CA GLU A 200 4.24 -16.27 8.46
C GLU A 200 3.05 -15.90 7.57
N SER A 201 2.49 -16.87 6.84
CA SER A 201 1.28 -16.66 6.02
C SER A 201 0.09 -16.19 6.86
N SER A 202 -0.13 -16.79 8.04
CA SER A 202 -1.20 -16.39 8.95
C SER A 202 -0.97 -14.97 9.50
N LEU A 203 0.26 -14.64 9.90
CA LEU A 203 0.61 -13.30 10.38
C LEU A 203 0.47 -12.25 9.28
N LYS A 204 0.88 -12.56 8.05
CA LYS A 204 0.69 -11.68 6.88
C LYS A 204 -0.79 -11.34 6.71
N GLN A 205 -1.67 -12.33 6.83
CA GLN A 205 -3.12 -12.12 6.73
C GLN A 205 -3.71 -11.32 7.91
N ILE A 206 -3.26 -11.59 9.13
CA ILE A 206 -3.68 -10.84 10.33
C ILE A 206 -3.23 -9.36 10.25
N ASN A 207 -2.05 -9.12 9.70
CA ASN A 207 -1.42 -7.81 9.55
C ASN A 207 -1.85 -7.05 8.28
N LYS A 208 -2.83 -7.58 7.52
CA LYS A 208 -3.53 -6.78 6.49
C LYS A 208 -4.40 -5.68 7.10
N GLN A 209 -4.69 -5.74 8.39
CA GLN A 209 -5.34 -4.67 9.15
C GLN A 209 -4.35 -3.51 9.34
N PRO A 210 -4.57 -2.32 8.73
CA PRO A 210 -3.62 -1.19 8.81
C PRO A 210 -3.29 -0.70 10.23
N ASP A 211 -4.22 -0.85 11.17
CA ASP A 211 -4.09 -0.27 12.51
C ASP A 211 -3.52 -1.23 13.55
N ARG A 212 -3.17 -2.46 13.16
CA ARG A 212 -2.68 -3.48 14.09
C ARG A 212 -1.50 -4.25 13.51
N THR A 213 -0.47 -4.46 14.33
CA THR A 213 0.64 -5.36 14.00
C THR A 213 0.75 -6.45 15.07
N VAL A 214 0.71 -7.70 14.62
CA VAL A 214 0.83 -8.90 15.43
C VAL A 214 2.08 -9.67 15.02
N ARG A 215 2.82 -10.18 16.00
CA ARG A 215 3.91 -11.14 15.79
C ARG A 215 3.70 -12.41 16.61
N ALA A 216 4.28 -13.51 16.16
CA ALA A 216 4.34 -14.74 16.93
C ALA A 216 5.63 -14.77 17.76
N VAL A 217 5.51 -15.15 19.03
CA VAL A 217 6.63 -15.47 19.92
C VAL A 217 6.52 -16.94 20.28
N LEU A 218 7.58 -17.70 20.03
CA LEU A 218 7.65 -19.13 20.34
C LEU A 218 8.32 -19.33 21.70
N SER A 219 7.74 -20.21 22.52
CA SER A 219 8.32 -20.64 23.80
C SER A 219 8.17 -22.15 23.98
N PRO A 220 9.00 -22.81 24.82
CA PRO A 220 8.79 -24.21 25.17
C PRO A 220 7.37 -24.43 25.72
N GLY A 221 6.69 -25.47 25.25
CA GLY A 221 5.32 -25.79 25.66
C GLY A 221 5.25 -26.61 26.94
N ALA A 222 4.05 -26.72 27.51
CA ALA A 222 3.80 -27.46 28.75
C ALA A 222 4.03 -28.98 28.62
N THR A 223 3.86 -29.53 27.42
CA THR A 223 4.10 -30.95 27.11
C THR A 223 5.43 -31.13 26.36
N PRO A 224 6.17 -32.24 26.58
CA PRO A 224 7.35 -32.54 25.77
C PRO A 224 7.07 -32.47 24.28
N GLU A 225 8.07 -32.08 23.49
CA GLU A 225 7.98 -31.99 22.02
C GLU A 225 6.98 -30.93 21.51
N THR A 226 6.52 -30.02 22.37
CA THR A 226 5.62 -28.92 21.99
C THR A 226 6.23 -27.55 22.18
N SER A 227 5.79 -26.59 21.37
CA SER A 227 6.13 -25.18 21.49
C SER A 227 4.86 -24.34 21.50
N ASP A 228 4.70 -23.54 22.54
CA ASP A 228 3.58 -22.60 22.68
C ASP A 228 3.82 -21.36 21.81
N ILE A 229 2.72 -20.79 21.32
CA ILE A 229 2.72 -19.60 20.46
C ILE A 229 1.96 -18.48 21.16
N LEU A 230 2.66 -17.39 21.49
CA LEU A 230 2.04 -16.13 21.90
C LEU A 230 1.92 -15.20 20.70
N LEU A 231 0.68 -14.88 20.31
CA LEU A 231 0.40 -13.82 19.35
C LEU A 231 0.45 -12.47 20.09
N LYS A 232 1.59 -11.80 19.98
CA LYS A 232 1.87 -10.52 20.63
C LYS A 232 1.40 -9.37 19.77
N VAL A 233 0.63 -8.44 20.35
CA VAL A 233 0.10 -7.26 19.66
C VAL A 233 1.07 -6.09 19.91
N GLU A 234 1.97 -5.83 18.97
CA GLU A 234 3.06 -4.85 19.18
C GLU A 234 2.58 -3.40 19.11
N ASN A 235 1.71 -3.11 18.15
CA ASN A 235 1.16 -1.80 17.95
C ASN A 235 -0.30 -1.94 17.55
N GLU A 236 -1.15 -1.15 18.20
CA GLU A 236 -2.56 -1.02 17.83
C GLU A 236 -2.95 0.45 17.95
N ARG A 237 -3.23 1.07 16.81
CA ARG A 237 -3.61 2.47 16.69
C ARG A 237 -5.13 2.62 16.81
N SER A 238 -5.58 3.86 16.97
CA SER A 238 -7.00 4.19 16.89
C SER A 238 -7.56 3.72 15.54
N PRO A 239 -8.73 3.04 15.51
CA PRO A 239 -9.35 2.61 14.26
C PRO A 239 -10.07 3.75 13.52
N HIS A 240 -10.10 4.96 14.08
CA HIS A 240 -10.76 6.13 13.50
C HIS A 240 -9.81 6.94 12.64
N HIS A 241 -10.17 7.12 11.36
CA HIS A 241 -9.42 7.89 10.37
C HIS A 241 -10.34 8.92 9.73
N PHE A 242 -9.85 10.14 9.56
CA PHE A 242 -10.63 11.22 8.93
C PHE A 242 -9.88 11.79 7.76
N SER A 243 -10.60 12.29 6.77
CA SER A 243 -10.01 12.96 5.62
C SER A 243 -10.83 14.16 5.20
N ALA A 244 -10.16 15.17 4.66
CA ALA A 244 -10.78 16.31 4.01
C ALA A 244 -10.14 16.49 2.63
N GLU A 245 -10.95 16.77 1.62
CA GLU A 245 -10.48 17.01 0.25
C GLU A 245 -10.98 18.35 -0.29
N LEU A 246 -10.16 19.01 -1.10
CA LEU A 246 -10.51 20.17 -1.91
C LEU A 246 -10.01 19.93 -3.34
N ASN A 247 -10.84 20.15 -4.35
CA ASN A 247 -10.44 20.01 -5.75
C ASN A 247 -11.27 20.91 -6.67
N ASN A 248 -10.87 21.00 -7.94
CA ASN A 248 -11.61 21.74 -8.97
C ASN A 248 -12.19 20.83 -10.07
N ARG A 249 -12.62 19.62 -9.70
CA ARG A 249 -13.12 18.58 -10.62
C ARG A 249 -14.62 18.67 -10.92
N GLY A 250 -15.19 19.86 -10.79
CA GLY A 250 -16.52 20.15 -11.29
C GLY A 250 -16.51 20.60 -12.75
N THR A 251 -17.70 20.73 -13.32
CA THR A 251 -17.92 21.29 -14.65
C THR A 251 -18.28 22.76 -14.54
N ARG A 252 -18.28 23.49 -15.68
CA ARG A 252 -18.81 24.87 -15.69
C ARG A 252 -20.23 24.91 -15.11
N TYR A 253 -21.07 23.94 -15.52
CA TYR A 253 -22.47 23.77 -15.13
C TYR A 253 -22.71 23.36 -13.67
N THR A 254 -21.71 22.79 -12.98
CA THR A 254 -21.88 22.24 -11.62
C THR A 254 -21.04 22.96 -10.57
N SER A 255 -20.40 24.08 -10.95
CA SER A 255 -19.31 24.74 -10.23
C SER A 255 -18.04 23.91 -10.20
N LEU A 256 -16.90 24.53 -10.53
CA LEU A 256 -15.61 23.84 -10.62
C LEU A 256 -15.15 23.30 -9.26
N ASN A 257 -15.30 24.09 -8.19
CA ASN A 257 -14.72 23.79 -6.88
C ASN A 257 -15.59 22.82 -6.08
N ARG A 258 -14.96 21.77 -5.55
CA ARG A 258 -15.56 20.78 -4.67
C ARG A 258 -14.75 20.63 -3.39
N TRP A 259 -15.46 20.38 -2.30
CA TRP A 259 -14.89 19.96 -1.04
C TRP A 259 -15.50 18.62 -0.63
N GLY A 260 -14.78 17.85 0.17
CA GLY A 260 -15.28 16.59 0.68
C GLY A 260 -14.72 16.24 2.04
N LEU A 261 -15.44 15.37 2.73
CA LEU A 261 -15.10 14.82 4.04
C LEU A 261 -15.21 13.30 3.96
N GLY A 262 -14.25 12.61 4.56
CA GLY A 262 -14.26 11.17 4.70
C GLY A 262 -14.07 10.76 6.14
N TYR A 263 -14.76 9.70 6.54
CA TYR A 263 -14.56 9.01 7.81
C TYR A 263 -14.41 7.52 7.54
N ARG A 264 -13.37 6.90 8.09
CA ARG A 264 -13.17 5.46 8.02
C ARG A 264 -12.96 4.92 9.43
N ASN A 265 -13.76 3.93 9.79
CA ASN A 265 -13.49 3.07 10.94
C ASN A 265 -13.03 1.70 10.44
N THR A 266 -11.85 1.25 10.84
CA THR A 266 -11.25 -0.01 10.36
C THR A 266 -11.57 -1.23 11.24
N ASN A 267 -12.33 -1.03 12.32
CA ASN A 267 -12.65 -2.08 13.27
C ASN A 267 -13.94 -1.77 14.06
N LEU A 268 -15.03 -1.44 13.37
CA LEU A 268 -16.21 -0.80 13.99
C LEU A 268 -16.87 -1.70 15.05
N LEU A 269 -17.05 -2.99 14.77
CA LEU A 269 -17.62 -3.98 15.68
C LEU A 269 -16.54 -4.84 16.38
N GLY A 270 -15.26 -4.49 16.21
CA GLY A 270 -14.14 -5.23 16.76
C GLY A 270 -13.77 -6.50 15.98
N ASN A 271 -14.30 -6.69 14.76
CA ASN A 271 -14.16 -7.90 13.94
C ASN A 271 -13.31 -7.71 12.67
N ASP A 272 -12.45 -6.68 12.61
CA ASP A 272 -11.74 -6.23 11.39
C ASP A 272 -12.70 -5.85 10.23
N ASP A 273 -13.89 -5.40 10.59
CA ASP A 273 -14.91 -4.80 9.74
C ASP A 273 -14.63 -3.31 9.52
N ILE A 274 -14.86 -2.84 8.30
CA ILE A 274 -14.54 -1.49 7.85
C ILE A 274 -15.83 -0.76 7.49
N LEU A 275 -16.07 0.38 8.14
CA LEU A 275 -17.07 1.36 7.72
C LEU A 275 -16.35 2.53 7.06
N SER A 276 -16.73 2.89 5.84
CA SER A 276 -16.26 4.08 5.14
C SER A 276 -17.44 4.97 4.78
N LEU A 277 -17.41 6.22 5.24
CA LEU A 277 -18.35 7.28 4.89
C LEU A 277 -17.61 8.35 4.09
N ARG A 278 -18.25 8.85 3.02
CA ARG A 278 -17.72 9.95 2.22
C ARG A 278 -18.84 10.91 1.86
N PHE A 279 -18.54 12.20 1.93
CA PHE A 279 -19.41 13.27 1.49
C PHE A 279 -18.61 14.24 0.61
N ILE A 280 -19.19 14.67 -0.50
CA ILE A 280 -18.60 15.64 -1.42
C ILE A 280 -19.68 16.66 -1.80
N ALA A 281 -19.32 17.94 -1.85
CA ALA A 281 -20.21 19.00 -2.28
C ALA A 281 -19.47 20.09 -3.04
N ASN A 282 -20.18 20.82 -3.90
CA ASN A 282 -19.68 22.07 -4.45
C ASN A 282 -19.82 23.22 -3.43
N SER A 283 -19.23 24.37 -3.73
CA SER A 283 -19.24 25.53 -2.81
C SER A 283 -20.63 26.06 -2.45
N LYS A 284 -21.64 25.84 -3.30
CA LYS A 284 -23.02 26.31 -3.09
C LYS A 284 -23.97 25.21 -2.60
N THR A 285 -23.48 23.97 -2.43
CA THR A 285 -24.27 22.77 -2.11
C THR A 285 -25.44 22.46 -3.07
N GLU A 286 -25.41 23.01 -4.28
CA GLU A 286 -26.35 22.70 -5.38
C GLU A 286 -26.03 21.32 -5.99
N VAL A 287 -24.78 20.89 -5.87
CA VAL A 287 -24.31 19.56 -6.30
C VAL A 287 -23.60 18.90 -5.14
N TYR A 288 -24.10 17.74 -4.70
CA TYR A 288 -23.53 16.97 -3.61
C TYR A 288 -23.74 15.47 -3.77
N SER A 289 -22.88 14.69 -3.13
CA SER A 289 -22.98 13.23 -3.08
C SER A 289 -22.50 12.70 -1.73
N GLY A 290 -23.20 11.70 -1.21
CA GLY A 290 -22.81 10.96 -0.01
C GLY A 290 -22.74 9.46 -0.31
N SER A 291 -21.82 8.75 0.31
CA SER A 291 -21.72 7.29 0.20
C SER A 291 -21.32 6.65 1.52
N ALA A 292 -21.85 5.46 1.77
CA ALA A 292 -21.49 4.60 2.89
C ALA A 292 -21.14 3.19 2.37
N VAL A 293 -20.06 2.63 2.87
CA VAL A 293 -19.63 1.25 2.58
C VAL A 293 -19.36 0.55 3.90
N TYR A 294 -19.98 -0.60 4.12
CA TYR A 294 -19.68 -1.47 5.24
C TYR A 294 -19.18 -2.81 4.70
N ASP A 295 -17.96 -3.19 5.08
CA ASP A 295 -17.25 -4.35 4.55
C ASP A 295 -16.71 -5.19 5.71
N MET A 296 -17.07 -6.47 5.75
CA MET A 296 -16.76 -7.36 6.87
C MET A 296 -16.13 -8.68 6.43
N PRO A 297 -15.16 -9.21 7.19
CA PRO A 297 -14.61 -10.53 6.94
C PRO A 297 -15.60 -11.62 7.37
N VAL A 298 -15.93 -12.53 6.46
CA VAL A 298 -16.89 -13.63 6.69
C VAL A 298 -16.23 -15.00 6.78
N SER A 299 -14.91 -15.07 6.55
CA SER A 299 -14.13 -16.32 6.58
C SER A 299 -12.75 -16.10 7.19
N ARG A 300 -12.16 -17.17 7.75
CA ARG A 300 -10.76 -17.20 8.19
C ARG A 300 -9.76 -17.11 7.05
N TYR A 301 -10.18 -17.23 5.79
CA TYR A 301 -9.36 -17.03 4.58
C TYR A 301 -9.49 -15.62 4.00
N ASN A 302 -10.02 -14.66 4.78
CA ASN A 302 -10.22 -13.27 4.37
C ASN A 302 -11.18 -13.10 3.18
N THR A 303 -12.13 -14.03 2.98
CA THR A 303 -13.35 -13.72 2.23
C THR A 303 -14.08 -12.59 2.94
N ARG A 304 -14.46 -11.56 2.21
CA ARG A 304 -15.17 -10.39 2.72
C ARG A 304 -16.50 -10.24 2.02
N ALA A 305 -17.50 -9.82 2.77
CA ALA A 305 -18.80 -9.44 2.24
C ALA A 305 -19.04 -7.96 2.59
N GLY A 306 -19.57 -7.20 1.65
CA GLY A 306 -19.84 -5.79 1.87
C GLY A 306 -21.17 -5.36 1.29
N VAL A 307 -21.70 -4.29 1.88
CA VAL A 307 -22.87 -3.56 1.41
C VAL A 307 -22.49 -2.09 1.26
N TYR A 308 -23.06 -1.43 0.28
CA TYR A 308 -22.86 0.00 0.09
C TYR A 308 -24.11 0.69 -0.40
N ALA A 309 -24.18 1.98 -0.11
CA ALA A 309 -25.18 2.89 -0.62
C ALA A 309 -24.53 4.23 -0.98
N ALA A 310 -25.04 4.87 -2.02
CA ALA A 310 -24.67 6.22 -2.40
C ALA A 310 -25.89 7.00 -2.89
N TYR A 311 -25.88 8.29 -2.61
CA TYR A 311 -26.87 9.25 -3.08
C TYR A 311 -26.13 10.44 -3.69
N SER A 312 -26.61 10.94 -4.81
CA SER A 312 -26.12 12.19 -5.39
C SER A 312 -27.26 13.02 -5.92
N LYS A 313 -27.10 14.34 -5.85
CA LYS A 313 -28.03 15.33 -6.39
C LYS A 313 -27.25 16.41 -7.11
N ALA A 314 -27.79 16.86 -8.23
CA ALA A 314 -27.28 17.98 -8.99
C ALA A 314 -28.43 18.93 -9.37
N ASP A 315 -28.29 20.19 -8.99
CA ASP A 315 -29.10 21.30 -9.48
C ASP A 315 -28.21 22.21 -10.33
N ILE A 316 -28.58 22.37 -11.60
CA ILE A 316 -27.85 23.19 -12.57
C ILE A 316 -28.71 24.33 -13.13
N GLY A 317 -29.91 24.56 -12.58
CA GLY A 317 -30.86 25.57 -13.04
C GLY A 317 -30.33 27.00 -13.06
N GLY A 318 -29.59 27.38 -12.01
CA GLY A 318 -29.04 28.73 -11.87
C GLY A 318 -28.02 29.13 -12.94
N GLN A 319 -27.52 28.16 -13.72
CA GLN A 319 -26.46 28.37 -14.72
C GLN A 319 -26.98 28.74 -16.10
N PHE A 320 -28.21 28.35 -16.43
CA PHE A 320 -28.79 28.63 -17.74
C PHE A 320 -29.38 30.04 -17.85
N ALA A 321 -29.55 30.75 -16.72
CA ALA A 321 -30.12 32.11 -16.65
C ALA A 321 -31.47 32.28 -17.38
N ILE A 322 -32.14 31.18 -17.73
CA ILE A 322 -33.48 31.12 -18.32
C ILE A 322 -34.46 30.82 -17.19
N PRO A 323 -35.34 31.76 -16.80
CA PRO A 323 -36.35 31.52 -15.79
C PRO A 323 -37.21 30.30 -16.15
N GLY A 324 -37.36 29.38 -15.20
CA GLY A 324 -38.22 28.20 -15.34
C GLY A 324 -37.54 26.91 -15.79
N LEU A 325 -36.41 26.95 -16.53
CA LEU A 325 -35.79 25.75 -17.11
C LEU A 325 -35.30 24.74 -16.03
N SER A 326 -34.81 25.22 -14.90
CA SER A 326 -34.40 24.50 -13.68
C SER A 326 -34.08 22.98 -13.83
N PRO A 327 -33.03 22.58 -14.58
CA PRO A 327 -32.68 21.17 -14.70
C PRO A 327 -32.10 20.65 -13.38
N THR A 328 -32.66 19.54 -12.92
CA THR A 328 -32.23 18.87 -11.69
C THR A 328 -32.14 17.38 -11.93
N GLY A 329 -31.21 16.72 -11.25
CA GLY A 329 -31.10 15.27 -11.28
C GLY A 329 -30.68 14.71 -9.94
N HIS A 330 -31.07 13.47 -9.67
CA HIS A 330 -30.55 12.73 -8.54
C HIS A 330 -30.33 11.26 -8.91
N ALA A 331 -29.40 10.63 -8.22
CA ALA A 331 -29.10 9.23 -8.40
C ALA A 331 -28.95 8.53 -7.05
N GLU A 332 -29.49 7.32 -6.98
CA GLU A 332 -29.42 6.42 -5.84
C GLU A 332 -28.77 5.12 -6.27
N LEU A 333 -27.79 4.67 -5.51
CA LEU A 333 -27.11 3.41 -5.75
C LEU A 333 -27.10 2.64 -4.44
N TRP A 334 -27.49 1.37 -4.47
CA TRP A 334 -27.13 0.43 -3.42
C TRP A 334 -26.64 -0.87 -4.02
N GLY A 335 -25.78 -1.56 -3.28
CA GLY A 335 -25.22 -2.81 -3.77
C GLY A 335 -24.65 -3.66 -2.66
N LEU A 336 -24.39 -4.90 -3.04
CA LEU A 336 -23.80 -5.92 -2.18
C LEU A 336 -22.75 -6.70 -2.97
N TYR A 337 -21.71 -7.12 -2.29
CA TYR A 337 -20.61 -7.86 -2.91
C TYR A 337 -19.98 -8.87 -1.97
N VAL A 338 -19.36 -9.88 -2.56
CA VAL A 338 -18.45 -10.81 -1.90
C VAL A 338 -17.13 -10.80 -2.65
N SER A 339 -16.02 -10.67 -1.92
CA SER A 339 -14.67 -10.70 -2.45
C SER A 339 -13.86 -11.79 -1.77
N HIS A 340 -13.12 -12.59 -2.55
CA HIS A 340 -12.27 -13.66 -2.06
C HIS A 340 -10.85 -13.55 -2.62
N PRO A 341 -9.80 -13.49 -1.77
CA PRO A 341 -8.43 -13.62 -2.23
C PRO A 341 -8.18 -15.06 -2.68
N TRP A 342 -7.86 -15.26 -3.96
CA TRP A 342 -7.62 -16.60 -4.53
C TRP A 342 -6.15 -16.86 -4.84
N LEU A 343 -5.34 -15.80 -4.95
CA LEU A 343 -3.90 -15.87 -5.16
C LEU A 343 -3.19 -14.91 -4.21
N GLU A 344 -2.22 -15.43 -3.45
CA GLU A 344 -1.27 -14.64 -2.68
C GLU A 344 0.04 -15.43 -2.61
N LYS A 345 1.01 -15.06 -3.45
CA LYS A 345 2.31 -15.71 -3.55
C LYS A 345 3.42 -14.69 -3.49
N GLU A 346 4.52 -15.08 -2.87
CA GLU A 346 5.72 -14.27 -2.74
C GLU A 346 6.90 -15.15 -3.11
N PHE A 347 7.72 -14.67 -4.03
CA PHE A 347 8.93 -15.31 -4.50
C PHE A 347 10.08 -14.39 -4.12
N VAL A 348 11.05 -14.92 -3.38
CA VAL A 348 12.24 -14.18 -2.98
C VAL A 348 13.44 -15.02 -3.38
N ASP A 349 14.36 -14.39 -4.11
CA ASP A 349 15.68 -14.93 -4.42
C ASP A 349 16.70 -14.20 -3.54
N GLU A 350 17.24 -14.92 -2.57
CA GLU A 350 18.20 -14.38 -1.60
C GLU A 350 19.54 -14.01 -2.24
N ASP A 351 19.96 -14.71 -3.31
CA ASP A 351 21.26 -14.48 -3.96
C ASP A 351 21.25 -13.19 -4.78
N SER A 352 20.15 -12.93 -5.50
CA SER A 352 19.99 -11.71 -6.31
C SER A 352 19.34 -10.55 -5.55
N GLY A 353 18.76 -10.81 -4.36
CA GLY A 353 17.91 -9.87 -3.64
C GLY A 353 16.62 -9.53 -4.40
N SER A 354 16.19 -10.38 -5.32
CA SER A 354 14.99 -10.17 -6.11
C SER A 354 13.73 -10.66 -5.42
N SER A 355 12.66 -9.87 -5.50
CA SER A 355 11.37 -10.19 -4.89
C SER A 355 10.24 -9.97 -5.89
N LEU A 356 9.27 -10.89 -5.88
CA LEU A 356 8.06 -10.84 -6.67
C LEU A 356 6.87 -11.25 -5.80
N SER A 357 5.94 -10.33 -5.59
CA SER A 357 4.68 -10.59 -4.89
C SER A 357 3.53 -10.54 -5.88
N LEU A 358 2.74 -11.61 -5.94
CA LEU A 358 1.54 -11.72 -6.76
C LEU A 358 0.32 -11.85 -5.85
N THR A 359 -0.64 -10.95 -5.99
CA THR A 359 -1.92 -11.01 -5.26
C THR A 359 -3.09 -10.89 -6.22
N SER A 360 -4.19 -11.60 -5.93
CA SER A 360 -5.41 -11.46 -6.71
C SER A 360 -6.67 -11.77 -5.91
N ASN A 361 -7.71 -10.99 -6.18
CA ASN A 361 -9.04 -11.11 -5.58
C ASN A 361 -10.10 -11.30 -6.67
N LEU A 362 -11.05 -12.20 -6.42
CA LEU A 362 -12.27 -12.34 -7.22
C LEU A 362 -13.41 -11.67 -6.47
N THR A 363 -14.22 -10.90 -7.18
CA THR A 363 -15.40 -10.23 -6.64
C THR A 363 -16.64 -10.65 -7.40
N ALA A 364 -17.72 -10.93 -6.70
CA ALA A 364 -19.06 -11.03 -7.26
C ALA A 364 -19.98 -10.04 -6.56
N GLY A 365 -20.88 -9.39 -7.27
CA GLY A 365 -21.75 -8.38 -6.67
C GLY A 365 -23.02 -8.10 -7.46
N PHE A 366 -23.87 -7.28 -6.84
CA PHE A 366 -25.13 -6.82 -7.37
C PHE A 366 -25.31 -5.34 -7.08
N ASP A 367 -25.71 -4.57 -8.08
CA ASP A 367 -26.03 -3.14 -7.97
C ASP A 367 -27.48 -2.88 -8.37
N SER A 368 -28.11 -1.98 -7.62
CA SER A 368 -29.35 -1.31 -7.97
C SER A 368 -29.04 0.17 -8.14
N LEU A 369 -29.21 0.69 -9.36
CA LEU A 369 -28.97 2.09 -9.70
C LEU A 369 -30.27 2.72 -10.21
N SER A 370 -30.65 3.83 -9.60
CA SER A 370 -31.81 4.64 -9.97
C SER A 370 -31.32 6.05 -10.30
N VAL A 371 -31.66 6.60 -11.47
CA VAL A 371 -31.28 7.95 -11.88
C VAL A 371 -32.50 8.67 -12.42
N TYR A 372 -32.77 9.85 -11.90
CA TYR A 372 -33.90 10.68 -12.32
C TYR A 372 -33.41 12.04 -12.79
N ASN A 373 -33.88 12.49 -13.95
CA ASN A 373 -33.60 13.81 -14.49
C ASN A 373 -34.89 14.56 -14.76
N LYS A 374 -34.95 15.80 -14.29
CA LYS A 374 -36.10 16.69 -14.46
C LYS A 374 -35.69 18.00 -15.10
N ILE A 375 -36.57 18.53 -15.94
CA ILE A 375 -36.47 19.86 -16.54
C ILE A 375 -37.81 20.55 -16.34
N MET A 376 -37.81 21.81 -15.88
CA MET A 376 -39.04 22.55 -15.54
C MET A 376 -39.95 21.85 -14.50
N GLY A 377 -39.42 20.91 -13.72
CA GLY A 377 -40.17 20.11 -12.74
C GLY A 377 -40.76 18.80 -13.29
N ASP A 378 -40.79 18.65 -14.61
CA ASP A 378 -41.25 17.43 -15.29
C ASP A 378 -40.10 16.44 -15.47
N GLU A 379 -40.41 15.16 -15.35
CA GLU A 379 -39.45 14.09 -15.57
C GLU A 379 -39.14 13.95 -17.05
N THR A 380 -37.85 14.00 -17.37
CA THR A 380 -37.34 13.92 -18.75
C THR A 380 -36.59 12.63 -19.02
N ALA A 381 -36.06 12.00 -17.97
CA ALA A 381 -35.47 10.68 -18.05
C ALA A 381 -35.46 9.99 -16.68
N HIS A 382 -35.64 8.68 -16.70
CA HIS A 382 -35.58 7.79 -15.54
C HIS A 382 -34.84 6.50 -15.92
N ASP A 383 -33.66 6.28 -15.34
CA ASP A 383 -32.90 5.04 -15.51
C ASP A 383 -33.05 4.16 -14.26
N GLU A 384 -33.56 2.93 -14.41
CA GLU A 384 -33.62 1.91 -13.36
C GLU A 384 -32.86 0.67 -13.79
N LEU A 385 -31.74 0.39 -13.14
CA LEU A 385 -30.87 -0.72 -13.51
C LEU A 385 -30.69 -1.68 -12.34
N ARG A 386 -30.69 -2.98 -12.65
CA ARG A 386 -30.20 -4.06 -11.78
C ARG A 386 -29.06 -4.78 -12.46
N ILE A 387 -27.88 -4.77 -11.86
CA ILE A 387 -26.63 -5.18 -12.51
C ILE A 387 -25.96 -6.26 -11.68
N LEU A 388 -25.76 -7.45 -12.27
CA LEU A 388 -24.84 -8.45 -11.73
C LEU A 388 -23.41 -8.16 -12.17
N LYS A 389 -22.45 -8.35 -11.27
CA LYS A 389 -21.05 -8.01 -11.49
C LYS A 389 -20.14 -9.18 -11.13
N ALA A 390 -19.14 -9.40 -11.97
CA ALA A 390 -18.03 -10.31 -11.69
C ALA A 390 -16.72 -9.58 -11.99
N GLY A 391 -15.83 -9.51 -11.00
CA GLY A 391 -14.60 -8.75 -11.05
C GLY A 391 -13.38 -9.58 -10.68
N ILE A 392 -12.24 -9.23 -11.27
CA ILE A 392 -10.92 -9.72 -10.90
C ILE A 392 -9.98 -8.54 -10.72
N ASN A 393 -9.28 -8.54 -9.59
CA ASN A 393 -8.18 -7.61 -9.33
C ASN A 393 -6.90 -8.42 -9.21
N PHE A 394 -5.86 -8.02 -9.93
CA PHE A 394 -4.54 -8.65 -9.89
C PHE A 394 -3.49 -7.58 -9.62
N GLU A 395 -2.53 -7.90 -8.76
CA GLU A 395 -1.43 -7.03 -8.45
C GLU A 395 -0.13 -7.82 -8.44
N GLU A 396 0.84 -7.27 -9.13
CA GLU A 396 2.21 -7.72 -9.16
C GLU A 396 3.09 -6.62 -8.58
N LYS A 397 3.95 -6.99 -7.64
CA LYS A 397 4.97 -6.10 -7.10
C LYS A 397 6.32 -6.76 -7.26
N ASP A 398 7.21 -6.09 -7.99
CA ASP A 398 8.57 -6.51 -8.23
C ASP A 398 9.56 -5.47 -7.68
N ASN A 399 10.86 -5.71 -7.87
CA ASN A 399 11.90 -4.77 -7.44
C ASN A 399 11.88 -3.42 -8.18
N LEU A 400 11.28 -3.37 -9.36
CA LEU A 400 11.19 -2.18 -10.20
C LEU A 400 9.88 -1.42 -9.99
N GLY A 401 8.93 -1.94 -9.22
CA GLY A 401 7.72 -1.25 -8.82
C GLY A 401 6.49 -2.16 -8.75
N ARG A 402 5.36 -1.68 -9.26
CA ARG A 402 4.07 -2.35 -9.14
C ARG A 402 3.24 -2.27 -10.40
N THR A 403 2.62 -3.38 -10.78
CA THR A 403 1.58 -3.51 -11.80
C THR A 403 0.25 -3.82 -11.12
N GLY A 404 -0.80 -3.08 -11.44
CA GLY A 404 -2.17 -3.39 -11.05
C GLY A 404 -3.02 -3.61 -12.29
N LEU A 405 -3.85 -4.66 -12.28
CA LEU A 405 -4.84 -4.96 -13.28
C LEU A 405 -6.21 -5.14 -12.61
N THR A 406 -7.24 -4.54 -13.19
CA THR A 406 -8.62 -4.72 -12.78
C THR A 406 -9.46 -5.08 -14.01
N GLY A 407 -10.36 -6.04 -13.87
CA GLY A 407 -11.34 -6.37 -14.91
C GLY A 407 -12.69 -6.61 -14.27
N GLU A 408 -13.77 -6.07 -14.84
CA GLU A 408 -15.13 -6.25 -14.34
C GLU A 408 -16.09 -6.47 -15.51
N ALA A 409 -16.92 -7.51 -15.39
CA ALA A 409 -18.04 -7.76 -16.27
C ALA A 409 -19.34 -7.38 -15.55
N HIS A 410 -20.16 -6.58 -16.23
CA HIS A 410 -21.45 -6.09 -15.76
C HIS A 410 -22.54 -6.65 -16.66
N PHE A 411 -23.57 -7.24 -16.06
CA PHE A 411 -24.73 -7.79 -16.74
C PHE A 411 -25.98 -7.11 -16.18
N ALA A 412 -26.51 -6.13 -16.90
CA ALA A 412 -27.77 -5.49 -16.54
C ALA A 412 -28.94 -6.38 -16.95
N ILE A 413 -29.88 -6.58 -16.03
CA ILE A 413 -31.02 -7.48 -16.18
C ILE A 413 -32.28 -6.61 -16.31
N PRO A 414 -32.96 -6.62 -17.45
CA PRO A 414 -34.21 -5.88 -17.62
C PRO A 414 -35.33 -6.53 -16.80
N GLU A 415 -36.33 -5.74 -16.40
CA GLU A 415 -37.57 -6.20 -15.74
C GLU A 415 -37.38 -7.01 -14.44
N PHE A 416 -36.17 -7.07 -13.89
CA PHE A 416 -35.85 -7.75 -12.63
C PHE A 416 -35.87 -6.74 -11.48
N LEU A 417 -36.58 -7.01 -10.39
CA LEU A 417 -36.64 -6.15 -9.19
C LEU A 417 -36.89 -4.65 -9.51
N GLY A 418 -37.76 -4.35 -10.49
CA GLY A 418 -38.07 -2.98 -10.91
C GLY A 418 -37.03 -2.32 -11.81
N SER A 419 -36.10 -3.09 -12.38
CA SER A 419 -35.27 -2.65 -13.52
C SER A 419 -36.16 -2.28 -14.70
N MET A 420 -35.73 -1.31 -15.49
CA MET A 420 -36.42 -0.85 -16.69
C MET A 420 -36.47 -1.92 -17.79
N GLU A 421 -37.30 -1.69 -18.81
CA GLU A 421 -37.41 -2.60 -19.96
C GLU A 421 -36.10 -2.65 -20.77
N LYS A 422 -35.93 -3.68 -21.60
CA LYS A 422 -34.75 -3.83 -22.48
C LYS A 422 -34.44 -2.56 -23.28
N HIS A 423 -35.49 -1.94 -23.82
CA HIS A 423 -35.47 -0.64 -24.48
C HIS A 423 -36.60 0.16 -23.87
N ASP A 424 -36.27 1.28 -23.23
CA ASP A 424 -37.24 2.05 -22.46
C ASP A 424 -37.25 3.49 -22.97
N GLU A 425 -38.44 3.99 -23.31
CA GLU A 425 -38.61 5.36 -23.82
C GLU A 425 -38.29 6.43 -22.76
N SER A 426 -38.35 6.07 -21.48
CA SER A 426 -37.97 6.94 -20.36
C SER A 426 -36.46 6.97 -20.12
N ALA A 427 -35.67 6.13 -20.77
CA ALA A 427 -34.23 6.08 -20.57
C ALA A 427 -33.55 7.42 -20.92
N SER A 428 -32.46 7.72 -20.23
CA SER A 428 -31.67 8.94 -20.46
C SER A 428 -31.01 9.02 -21.84
N ARG A 429 -31.03 7.92 -22.60
CA ARG A 429 -30.63 7.88 -24.00
C ARG A 429 -31.63 7.09 -24.82
N ILE A 430 -31.95 7.64 -25.99
CA ILE A 430 -32.72 6.95 -27.02
C ILE A 430 -32.03 5.62 -27.36
N ASP A 431 -32.84 4.56 -27.51
CA ASP A 431 -32.42 3.16 -27.76
C ASP A 431 -31.67 2.43 -26.62
N ALA A 432 -31.48 3.07 -25.46
CA ALA A 432 -30.96 2.42 -24.26
C ALA A 432 -32.09 1.79 -23.42
N GLY A 433 -31.71 1.00 -22.42
CA GLY A 433 -32.64 0.40 -21.46
C GLY A 433 -31.92 -0.49 -20.44
N GLY A 434 -32.67 -1.38 -19.81
CA GLY A 434 -32.26 -2.21 -18.69
C GLY A 434 -31.42 -3.43 -19.05
N GLU A 435 -31.19 -3.70 -20.34
CA GLU A 435 -30.38 -4.82 -20.81
C GLU A 435 -29.08 -4.35 -21.45
N PHE A 436 -27.96 -4.67 -20.82
CA PHE A 436 -26.65 -4.54 -21.46
C PHE A 436 -25.61 -5.48 -20.84
N GLN A 437 -24.58 -5.76 -21.63
CA GLN A 437 -23.34 -6.37 -21.17
C GLN A 437 -22.21 -5.38 -21.35
N LYS A 438 -21.49 -5.11 -20.28
CA LYS A 438 -20.38 -4.16 -20.28
C LYS A 438 -19.16 -4.78 -19.63
N TYR A 439 -18.01 -4.64 -20.28
CA TYR A 439 -16.73 -5.09 -19.78
C TYR A 439 -15.84 -3.88 -19.56
N THR A 440 -15.37 -3.70 -18.33
CA THR A 440 -14.41 -2.65 -18.00
C THR A 440 -13.08 -3.28 -17.61
N GLY A 441 -11.99 -2.62 -17.97
CA GLY A 441 -10.66 -3.10 -17.69
C GLY A 441 -9.70 -1.94 -17.43
N SER A 442 -8.76 -2.13 -16.52
CA SER A 442 -7.65 -1.20 -16.37
C SER A 442 -6.35 -1.95 -16.10
N ILE A 443 -5.25 -1.42 -16.62
CA ILE A 443 -3.90 -1.84 -16.27
C ILE A 443 -3.08 -0.60 -15.94
N SER A 444 -2.32 -0.64 -14.87
CA SER A 444 -1.41 0.44 -14.49
C SER A 444 -0.07 -0.12 -14.04
N ARG A 445 1.02 0.47 -14.50
CA ARG A 445 2.38 0.14 -14.09
C ARG A 445 3.06 1.40 -13.57
N VAL A 446 3.58 1.33 -12.36
CA VAL A 446 4.46 2.35 -11.78
C VAL A 446 5.88 1.77 -11.72
N THR A 447 6.74 2.16 -12.66
CA THR A 447 8.13 1.68 -12.78
C THR A 447 9.10 2.70 -12.23
N ARG A 448 9.94 2.29 -11.30
CA ARG A 448 11.08 3.06 -10.81
C ARG A 448 12.14 3.13 -11.90
N LEU A 449 12.56 4.35 -12.23
CA LEU A 449 13.65 4.64 -13.13
C LEU A 449 14.88 5.14 -12.33
N PRO A 450 16.09 5.16 -12.95
CA PRO A 450 17.26 5.78 -12.36
C PRO A 450 17.01 7.24 -11.92
N GLY A 451 17.77 7.73 -10.95
CA GLY A 451 17.67 9.13 -10.49
C GLY A 451 16.41 9.46 -9.69
N SER A 452 15.82 8.46 -9.01
CA SER A 452 14.57 8.61 -8.24
C SER A 452 13.35 9.05 -9.08
N MET A 453 13.41 8.76 -10.38
CA MET A 453 12.31 9.01 -11.31
C MET A 453 11.32 7.85 -11.31
N TRP A 454 10.09 8.12 -11.73
CA TRP A 454 9.04 7.12 -11.87
C TRP A 454 8.32 7.30 -13.19
N LEU A 455 8.15 6.21 -13.94
CA LEU A 455 7.27 6.15 -15.09
C LEU A 455 5.96 5.51 -14.64
N VAL A 456 4.86 6.22 -14.84
CA VAL A 456 3.51 5.71 -14.60
C VAL A 456 2.81 5.59 -15.94
N ASN A 457 2.40 4.38 -16.31
CA ASN A 457 1.48 4.19 -17.41
C ASN A 457 0.16 3.63 -16.86
N SER A 458 -0.96 4.19 -17.31
CA SER A 458 -2.29 3.69 -16.98
C SER A 458 -3.13 3.61 -18.24
N PHE A 459 -3.71 2.45 -18.49
CA PHE A 459 -4.68 2.20 -19.54
C PHE A 459 -6.02 1.82 -18.89
N LYS A 460 -7.11 2.39 -19.39
CA LYS A 460 -8.49 2.07 -19.01
C LYS A 460 -9.28 1.80 -20.28
N GLY A 461 -10.17 0.83 -20.24
CA GLY A 461 -11.02 0.47 -21.37
C GLY A 461 -12.42 0.10 -20.90
N GLN A 462 -13.39 0.37 -21.76
CA GLN A 462 -14.77 -0.06 -21.63
C GLN A 462 -15.22 -0.62 -22.98
N TYR A 463 -15.85 -1.79 -22.98
CA TYR A 463 -16.42 -2.39 -24.18
C TYR A 463 -17.86 -2.83 -23.94
N THR A 464 -18.72 -2.53 -24.91
CA THR A 464 -20.10 -3.00 -24.97
C THR A 464 -20.60 -2.92 -26.42
N PRO A 465 -21.40 -3.89 -26.88
CA PRO A 465 -22.12 -3.78 -28.14
C PRO A 465 -23.49 -3.07 -28.00
N PHE A 466 -23.87 -2.64 -26.78
CA PHE A 466 -25.18 -2.06 -26.49
C PHE A 466 -25.11 -0.53 -26.44
N ALA A 467 -26.24 0.14 -26.71
CA ALA A 467 -26.41 1.54 -26.33
C ALA A 467 -26.62 1.60 -24.81
N LEU A 468 -25.84 2.42 -24.11
CA LEU A 468 -25.92 2.53 -22.66
C LEU A 468 -26.69 3.78 -22.25
N VAL A 469 -27.38 3.70 -21.11
CA VAL A 469 -27.87 4.89 -20.41
C VAL A 469 -26.70 5.78 -19.98
N SER A 470 -26.92 7.09 -19.85
CA SER A 470 -25.85 8.07 -19.59
C SER A 470 -25.00 7.73 -18.36
N GLY A 471 -25.62 7.22 -17.29
CA GLY A 471 -24.92 6.82 -16.06
C GLY A 471 -24.02 5.58 -16.21
N ALA A 472 -24.16 4.81 -17.29
CA ALA A 472 -23.36 3.61 -17.55
C ALA A 472 -22.22 3.83 -18.56
N GLN A 473 -22.20 4.99 -19.23
CA GLN A 473 -21.18 5.37 -20.21
C GLN A 473 -19.82 5.67 -19.58
N MET A 474 -18.76 5.53 -20.37
CA MET A 474 -17.41 5.96 -20.02
C MET A 474 -17.24 7.45 -20.31
N THR A 475 -16.66 8.17 -19.37
CA THR A 475 -16.34 9.58 -19.50
C THR A 475 -14.93 9.82 -20.09
N LEU A 476 -14.83 10.65 -21.12
CA LEU A 476 -13.59 11.21 -21.64
C LEU A 476 -13.45 12.70 -21.28
N GLY A 477 -12.23 13.14 -21.01
CA GLY A 477 -11.90 14.52 -20.60
C GLY A 477 -11.96 14.74 -19.09
N GLY A 478 -10.95 15.43 -18.54
CA GLY A 478 -10.84 15.70 -17.10
C GLY A 478 -9.53 15.25 -16.45
N ALA A 479 -9.42 15.46 -15.14
CA ALA A 479 -8.17 15.28 -14.38
C ALA A 479 -7.66 13.83 -14.30
N ASP A 480 -8.56 12.85 -14.42
CA ASP A 480 -8.29 11.41 -14.28
C ASP A 480 -8.61 10.61 -15.58
N SER A 481 -8.79 11.34 -16.69
CA SER A 481 -8.98 10.79 -18.04
C SER A 481 -8.02 11.46 -19.05
N VAL A 482 -8.46 12.47 -19.80
CA VAL A 482 -7.63 13.22 -20.76
C VAL A 482 -7.53 14.67 -20.30
N ARG A 483 -6.39 15.04 -19.70
CA ARG A 483 -6.15 16.39 -19.19
C ARG A 483 -6.03 17.40 -20.32
N GLY A 484 -6.41 18.64 -20.04
CA GLY A 484 -6.52 19.71 -21.05
C GLY A 484 -7.94 19.91 -21.57
N PHE A 485 -8.84 18.94 -21.36
CA PHE A 485 -10.27 19.04 -21.65
C PHE A 485 -11.10 19.19 -20.36
N GLN A 486 -12.36 19.61 -20.50
CA GLN A 486 -13.27 19.69 -19.36
C GLN A 486 -13.55 18.32 -18.73
N GLU A 487 -13.94 18.33 -17.45
CA GLU A 487 -14.55 17.14 -16.84
C GLU A 487 -15.83 16.79 -17.61
N ASN A 488 -15.99 15.52 -17.97
CA ASN A 488 -17.12 15.05 -18.78
C ASN A 488 -17.25 15.70 -20.16
N GLU A 489 -16.13 15.90 -20.86
CA GLU A 489 -16.10 16.45 -22.22
C GLU A 489 -16.85 15.59 -23.24
N TYR A 490 -16.82 14.26 -23.11
CA TYR A 490 -17.55 13.33 -23.97
C TYR A 490 -17.94 12.05 -23.23
N LEU A 491 -19.15 11.55 -23.46
CA LEU A 491 -19.62 10.28 -22.93
C LEU A 491 -19.67 9.25 -24.04
N ALA A 492 -19.08 8.08 -23.79
CA ALA A 492 -18.92 7.01 -24.77
C ALA A 492 -19.46 5.68 -24.24
N ASP A 493 -20.12 4.90 -25.09
CA ASP A 493 -20.55 3.54 -24.74
C ASP A 493 -19.36 2.60 -24.58
N TYR A 494 -18.38 2.71 -25.50
CA TYR A 494 -17.13 1.96 -25.45
C TYR A 494 -15.95 2.82 -25.91
N GLY A 495 -14.75 2.42 -25.52
CA GLY A 495 -13.53 3.16 -25.82
C GLY A 495 -12.40 2.83 -24.87
N TRP A 496 -11.36 3.67 -24.91
CA TRP A 496 -10.19 3.54 -24.07
C TRP A 496 -9.57 4.89 -23.74
N ILE A 497 -8.79 4.91 -22.66
CA ILE A 497 -7.96 6.03 -22.22
C ILE A 497 -6.57 5.47 -21.88
N ASN A 498 -5.51 6.13 -22.35
CA ASN A 498 -4.15 5.87 -21.91
C ASN A 498 -3.52 7.16 -21.38
N THR A 499 -2.81 7.03 -20.27
CA THR A 499 -2.05 8.09 -19.62
C THR A 499 -0.62 7.60 -19.42
N VAL A 500 0.35 8.38 -19.88
CA VAL A 500 1.77 8.21 -19.57
C VAL A 500 2.22 9.42 -18.77
N GLU A 501 2.71 9.21 -17.55
CA GLU A 501 3.33 10.24 -16.71
C GLU A 501 4.79 9.89 -16.41
N LEU A 502 5.67 10.85 -16.61
CA LEU A 502 7.03 10.82 -16.09
C LEU A 502 7.10 11.74 -14.85
N ARG A 503 7.36 11.15 -13.69
CA ARG A 503 7.55 11.88 -12.43
C ARG A 503 9.03 11.93 -12.10
N MET A 504 9.52 13.12 -11.81
CA MET A 504 10.92 13.38 -11.51
C MET A 504 11.06 14.24 -10.25
N PRO A 505 12.12 14.06 -9.45
CA PRO A 505 12.40 15.02 -8.39
C PRO A 505 12.73 16.39 -9.00
N PRO A 506 12.54 17.49 -8.26
CA PRO A 506 12.85 18.82 -8.73
C PRO A 506 14.37 19.06 -8.71
N PHE A 507 15.10 18.50 -9.69
CA PHE A 507 16.57 18.54 -9.77
C PHE A 507 17.16 19.97 -9.71
N LEU A 508 16.38 20.97 -10.11
CA LEU A 508 16.79 22.38 -10.14
C LEU A 508 16.63 23.09 -8.77
N LEU A 509 15.95 22.49 -7.79
CA LEU A 509 15.77 23.08 -6.47
C LEU A 509 16.95 22.73 -5.54
N PRO A 510 17.50 23.70 -4.79
CA PRO A 510 18.58 23.44 -3.84
C PRO A 510 18.19 22.40 -2.79
N SER A 511 19.02 21.36 -2.61
CA SER A 511 18.76 20.28 -1.65
C SER A 511 18.76 20.72 -0.17
N ILE A 512 19.17 21.96 0.11
CA ILE A 512 19.17 22.56 1.45
C ILE A 512 17.77 22.99 1.90
N LEU A 513 16.84 23.18 0.96
CA LEU A 513 15.49 23.63 1.28
C LEU A 513 14.68 22.49 1.90
N LYS A 514 14.00 22.80 3.01
CA LYS A 514 13.17 21.86 3.78
C LYS A 514 11.70 22.26 3.69
N VAL A 515 10.82 21.28 3.78
CA VAL A 515 9.37 21.52 3.88
C VAL A 515 9.13 22.33 5.15
N PRO A 516 8.48 23.51 5.06
CA PRO A 516 8.22 24.34 6.23
C PRO A 516 7.31 23.58 7.20
N PHE A 517 7.41 23.86 8.50
CA PHE A 517 6.60 23.28 9.59
C PHE A 517 6.64 21.75 9.77
N ASP A 518 7.42 21.02 8.97
CA ASP A 518 7.47 19.56 9.03
C ASP A 518 8.38 19.10 10.17
N LYS A 519 7.83 18.32 11.11
CA LYS A 519 8.57 17.81 12.27
C LYS A 519 9.74 16.92 11.85
N LYS A 520 9.61 16.21 10.73
CA LYS A 520 10.68 15.33 10.20
C LYS A 520 11.75 16.09 9.42
N HIS A 521 11.59 17.39 9.20
CA HIS A 521 12.51 18.21 8.44
C HIS A 521 12.80 17.66 7.03
N THR A 522 11.76 17.13 6.38
CA THR A 522 11.83 16.52 5.05
C THR A 522 12.38 17.52 4.04
N ARG A 523 13.28 17.08 3.16
CA ARG A 523 13.82 17.94 2.11
C ARG A 523 12.76 18.15 1.04
N ILE A 524 12.72 19.35 0.45
CA ILE A 524 11.75 19.65 -0.62
C ILE A 524 11.89 18.67 -1.79
N ILE A 525 13.11 18.22 -2.10
CA ILE A 525 13.37 17.26 -3.18
C ILE A 525 12.71 15.89 -2.96
N ASP A 526 12.40 15.53 -1.71
CA ASP A 526 11.73 14.28 -1.36
C ASP A 526 10.20 14.44 -1.27
N ALA A 527 9.72 15.68 -1.11
CA ALA A 527 8.31 16.02 -0.89
C ALA A 527 7.61 16.58 -2.14
N VAL A 528 8.38 16.94 -3.17
CA VAL A 528 7.86 17.52 -4.42
C VAL A 528 8.31 16.65 -5.59
N GLN A 529 7.40 16.41 -6.52
CA GLN A 529 7.72 15.80 -7.81
C GLN A 529 7.23 16.72 -8.93
N VAL A 530 8.07 16.91 -9.94
CA VAL A 530 7.69 17.50 -11.23
C VAL A 530 7.17 16.38 -12.11
N VAL A 531 6.09 16.62 -12.83
CA VAL A 531 5.43 15.64 -13.69
C VAL A 531 5.37 16.19 -15.10
N GLY A 532 5.74 15.38 -16.08
CA GLY A 532 5.35 15.55 -17.48
C GLY A 532 4.38 14.45 -17.87
N PHE A 533 3.36 14.75 -18.65
CA PHE A 533 2.36 13.75 -19.05
C PHE A 533 1.86 13.92 -20.47
N ILE A 534 1.37 12.81 -21.03
CA ILE A 534 0.56 12.74 -22.23
C ILE A 534 -0.60 11.77 -21.98
N ASP A 535 -1.80 12.22 -22.35
CA ASP A 535 -3.04 11.47 -22.27
C ASP A 535 -3.65 11.36 -23.66
N ALA A 536 -4.25 10.22 -23.97
CA ALA A 536 -5.05 10.02 -25.17
C ALA A 536 -6.25 9.15 -24.83
N GLY A 537 -7.42 9.48 -25.37
CA GLY A 537 -8.61 8.67 -25.20
C GLY A 537 -9.50 8.73 -26.42
N LYS A 538 -10.00 7.57 -26.84
CA LYS A 538 -10.94 7.46 -27.96
C LYS A 538 -12.20 6.76 -27.48
N GLY A 539 -13.35 7.36 -27.79
CA GLY A 539 -14.66 6.88 -27.36
C GLY A 539 -15.61 6.84 -28.53
N TYR A 540 -16.60 5.95 -28.41
CA TYR A 540 -17.59 5.67 -29.42
C TYR A 540 -18.97 5.57 -28.80
N VAL A 541 -19.99 5.94 -29.56
CA VAL A 541 -21.39 5.81 -29.16
C VAL A 541 -22.11 4.85 -30.12
N ASN A 542 -22.83 3.88 -29.56
CA ASN A 542 -23.65 2.96 -30.32
C ASN A 542 -24.97 3.62 -30.73
N LYS A 543 -25.43 3.30 -31.95
CA LYS A 543 -26.76 3.64 -32.48
C LYS A 543 -27.14 5.14 -32.41
N GLN A 544 -26.21 6.03 -32.76
CA GLN A 544 -26.51 7.46 -32.88
C GLN A 544 -26.77 7.83 -34.35
N VAL A 545 -27.95 8.39 -34.65
CA VAL A 545 -28.33 8.84 -36.00
C VAL A 545 -27.90 10.29 -36.19
N GLY A 546 -27.08 10.57 -37.21
CA GLY A 546 -26.86 11.94 -37.73
C GLY A 546 -25.67 12.74 -37.17
N GLU A 547 -24.86 12.19 -36.26
CA GLU A 547 -23.64 12.83 -35.73
C GLU A 547 -22.42 11.89 -35.81
N ASP A 548 -21.20 12.45 -35.69
CA ASP A 548 -19.97 11.67 -35.53
C ASP A 548 -20.07 10.82 -34.25
N ASN A 549 -20.03 9.50 -34.44
CA ASN A 549 -20.19 8.52 -33.38
C ASN A 549 -18.89 8.20 -32.65
N GLU A 550 -17.83 8.97 -32.88
CA GLU A 550 -16.53 8.80 -32.24
C GLU A 550 -15.90 10.15 -31.86
N LYS A 551 -15.12 10.17 -30.78
CA LYS A 551 -14.30 11.32 -30.40
C LYS A 551 -12.93 10.88 -29.92
N LEU A 552 -11.87 11.50 -30.44
CA LEU A 552 -10.48 11.29 -30.03
C LEU A 552 -9.96 12.54 -29.31
N LEU A 553 -9.75 12.44 -28.01
CA LEU A 553 -9.14 13.49 -27.20
C LEU A 553 -7.67 13.16 -26.97
N VAL A 554 -6.78 14.13 -27.17
CA VAL A 554 -5.35 14.02 -26.86
C VAL A 554 -4.94 15.25 -26.07
N GLY A 555 -4.25 15.05 -24.96
CA GLY A 555 -3.79 16.14 -24.11
C GLY A 555 -2.37 15.89 -23.63
N ALA A 556 -1.61 16.96 -23.43
CA ALA A 556 -0.29 16.87 -22.82
C ALA A 556 -0.06 18.03 -21.88
N GLY A 557 0.91 17.88 -20.98
CA GLY A 557 1.19 18.94 -20.05
C GLY A 557 2.21 18.58 -19.00
N PHE A 558 2.24 19.41 -17.96
CA PHE A 558 3.12 19.24 -16.83
C PHE A 558 2.38 19.53 -15.53
N GLY A 559 2.93 19.08 -14.42
CA GLY A 559 2.32 19.25 -13.13
C GLY A 559 3.29 19.08 -11.99
N PHE A 560 2.74 19.22 -10.79
CA PHE A 560 3.46 19.06 -9.54
C PHE A 560 2.67 18.12 -8.64
N ARG A 561 3.39 17.25 -7.93
CA ARG A 561 2.87 16.45 -6.82
C ARG A 561 3.57 16.91 -5.55
N PHE A 562 2.80 17.01 -4.49
CA PHE A 562 3.25 17.49 -3.20
C PHE A 562 2.82 16.46 -2.15
N ASP A 563 3.79 15.83 -1.52
CA ASP A 563 3.59 14.97 -0.34
C ASP A 563 4.19 15.73 0.86
N LEU A 564 3.44 16.71 1.36
CA LEU A 564 3.88 17.63 2.40
C LEU A 564 3.38 17.15 3.76
N TYR A 565 4.26 17.06 4.75
CA TYR A 565 3.92 16.47 6.06
C TYR A 565 3.43 15.01 5.92
N GLU A 566 3.20 14.31 7.04
CA GLU A 566 2.66 12.94 6.99
C GLU A 566 1.19 12.88 6.51
N HIS A 567 0.53 14.02 6.37
CA HIS A 567 -0.93 14.12 6.31
C HIS A 567 -1.47 14.92 5.12
N LEU A 568 -0.67 15.74 4.43
CA LEU A 568 -1.16 16.64 3.38
C LEU A 568 -0.59 16.26 2.01
N ARG A 569 -1.46 15.87 1.09
CA ARG A 569 -1.12 15.61 -0.30
C ARG A 569 -1.78 16.63 -1.20
N ALA A 570 -1.06 17.13 -2.20
CA ALA A 570 -1.62 18.02 -3.21
C ALA A 570 -1.09 17.71 -4.61
N ARG A 571 -1.89 18.04 -5.62
CA ARG A 571 -1.52 17.97 -7.03
C ARG A 571 -2.00 19.19 -7.78
N ILE A 572 -1.20 19.64 -8.73
CA ILE A 572 -1.52 20.68 -9.69
C ILE A 572 -1.08 20.19 -11.07
N ASP A 573 -1.97 20.20 -12.05
CA ASP A 573 -1.69 19.80 -13.42
C ASP A 573 -2.12 20.91 -14.38
N PHE A 574 -1.22 21.29 -15.30
CA PHE A 574 -1.47 22.20 -16.40
C PHE A 574 -1.56 21.38 -17.68
N GLY A 575 -2.77 21.15 -18.17
CA GLY A 575 -3.04 20.37 -19.38
C GLY A 575 -3.37 21.27 -20.57
N PHE A 576 -2.89 20.87 -21.75
CA PHE A 576 -3.15 21.54 -23.01
C PHE A 576 -3.80 20.52 -23.97
N PRO A 577 -4.98 20.82 -24.52
CA PRO A 577 -5.60 19.98 -25.54
C PRO A 577 -4.73 19.99 -26.80
N LEU A 578 -4.59 18.83 -27.44
CA LEU A 578 -3.84 18.60 -28.66
C LEU A 578 -4.74 17.95 -29.71
N GLY A 579 -4.40 18.12 -30.97
CA GLY A 579 -5.13 17.51 -32.09
C GLY A 579 -6.21 18.42 -32.67
N LYS A 580 -7.19 17.80 -33.35
CA LYS A 580 -8.25 18.50 -34.10
C LYS A 580 -9.47 18.83 -33.24
N GLU A 581 -9.75 17.99 -32.23
CA GLU A 581 -10.87 18.19 -31.32
C GLU A 581 -10.63 19.41 -30.43
N LYS A 582 -11.52 20.39 -30.52
CA LYS A 582 -11.51 21.56 -29.64
C LYS A 582 -12.31 21.27 -28.37
N PRO A 583 -11.84 21.68 -27.19
CA PRO A 583 -12.65 21.61 -25.97
C PRO A 583 -13.98 22.36 -26.13
N SER A 584 -15.05 21.84 -25.52
CA SER A 584 -16.40 22.41 -25.51
C SER A 584 -16.52 23.81 -24.87
N ASP A 585 -15.47 24.28 -24.21
CA ASP A 585 -15.35 25.62 -23.63
C ASP A 585 -14.38 26.54 -24.37
N ASP A 586 -13.89 26.11 -25.54
CA ASP A 586 -12.91 26.82 -26.36
C ASP A 586 -11.61 27.18 -25.59
N ALA A 587 -11.33 26.51 -24.47
CA ALA A 587 -10.15 26.80 -23.67
C ALA A 587 -8.88 26.23 -24.33
N ASN A 588 -7.82 27.05 -24.38
CA ASN A 588 -6.51 26.61 -24.89
C ASN A 588 -5.69 25.82 -23.85
N SER A 589 -6.15 25.79 -22.59
CA SER A 589 -5.47 25.11 -21.49
C SER A 589 -6.41 24.93 -20.30
N ARG A 590 -6.16 23.93 -19.46
CA ARG A 590 -6.90 23.69 -18.23
C ARG A 590 -5.97 23.39 -17.05
N VAL A 591 -6.30 23.95 -15.89
CA VAL A 591 -5.61 23.65 -14.64
C VAL A 591 -6.47 22.71 -13.81
N HIS A 592 -5.91 21.59 -13.39
CA HIS A 592 -6.52 20.69 -12.41
C HIS A 592 -5.79 20.80 -11.08
N PHE A 593 -6.53 20.94 -10.00
CA PHE A 593 -6.06 21.07 -8.63
C PHE A 593 -6.75 20.03 -7.75
N GLY A 594 -5.99 19.43 -6.85
CA GLY A 594 -6.52 18.58 -5.80
C GLY A 594 -5.63 18.65 -4.56
N MET A 595 -6.25 18.64 -3.39
CA MET A 595 -5.59 18.61 -2.10
C MET A 595 -6.38 17.70 -1.17
N GLN A 596 -5.67 16.86 -0.41
CA GLN A 596 -6.23 15.93 0.55
C GLN A 596 -5.43 16.02 1.85
N TYR A 597 -6.14 16.11 2.96
CA TYR A 597 -5.58 16.03 4.30
C TYR A 597 -6.15 14.80 5.01
N ASP A 598 -5.30 13.91 5.51
CA ASP A 598 -5.68 12.71 6.25
C ASP A 598 -5.24 12.83 7.72
N TRP A 599 -6.14 12.60 8.67
CA TRP A 599 -5.87 12.62 10.12
C TRP A 599 -5.96 11.23 10.73
#